data_AF-A0AA42B4F3-F1
#
_entry.id   AF-A0AA42B4F3-F1
#
_cell.length_a   1.000
_cell.length_b   1.000
_cell.length_c   1.000
_cell.angle_alpha   90.00
_cell.angle_beta   90.00
_cell.angle_gamma   90.00
#
_symmetry.space_group_name_H-M   'P 1'
#
loop_
_entity.id
_entity.type
_entity.pdbx_description
1 polymer ?
#
loop_
_entity_poly.entity_id
_entity_poly.type
_entity_poly.pdbx_seq_one_letter_code
_entity_poly.pdbx_strand_id
1 'polypeptide(L)'
;MAEVIGGSSSVKYHSRRLYNLYVFVVLLIIGYGFFDLALSQRLPDVEVEALTEIAKTLKKHDWDFAKSDPCNTTATDVTCTCTFSGNTVCHVTGM
;
A
#
# COMPACT_ATOMS: atom_id res chain seq x y z
N MET A 1 33.93 -34.27 -47.15
CA MET A 1 33.18 -33.01 -47.35
C MET A 1 31.86 -33.13 -46.61
N ALA A 2 31.83 -32.66 -45.37
CA ALA A 2 30.64 -32.69 -44.51
C ALA A 2 30.41 -31.27 -43.99
N GLU A 3 29.35 -30.63 -44.48
CA GLU A 3 28.94 -29.28 -44.09
C GLU A 3 27.92 -29.40 -42.95
N VAL A 4 28.24 -28.82 -41.79
CA VAL A 4 27.38 -28.75 -40.61
C VAL A 4 26.78 -27.34 -40.55
N ILE A 5 25.51 -27.17 -40.93
CA ILE A 5 24.78 -25.91 -40.77
C ILE A 5 23.44 -26.15 -40.07
N GLY A 6 23.44 -26.12 -38.74
CA GLY A 6 22.25 -26.36 -37.91
C GLY A 6 22.24 -25.62 -36.58
N GLY A 7 22.76 -24.39 -36.50
CA GLY A 7 22.93 -23.68 -35.21
C GLY A 7 22.36 -22.25 -35.10
N SER A 8 21.98 -21.59 -36.20
CA SER A 8 21.72 -20.13 -36.17
C SER A 8 20.27 -19.72 -35.83
N SER A 9 19.29 -20.56 -36.17
CA SER A 9 17.86 -20.24 -36.02
C SER A 9 17.34 -20.43 -34.58
N SER A 10 17.87 -21.42 -33.86
CA SER A 10 17.43 -21.78 -32.51
C SER A 10 17.86 -20.75 -31.45
N VAL A 11 19.04 -20.13 -31.60
CA VAL A 11 19.54 -19.09 -30.69
C VAL A 11 18.70 -17.81 -30.80
N LYS A 12 18.34 -17.41 -32.03
CA LYS A 12 17.46 -16.25 -32.28
C LYS A 12 16.04 -16.47 -31.75
N TYR A 13 15.51 -17.69 -31.90
CA TYR A 13 14.18 -18.05 -31.37
C TYR A 13 14.18 -18.09 -29.84
N HIS A 14 15.22 -18.65 -29.22
CA HIS A 14 15.35 -18.69 -27.75
C HIS A 14 15.51 -17.28 -27.15
N SER A 15 16.34 -16.42 -27.76
CA SER A 15 16.52 -15.03 -27.35
C SER A 15 15.23 -14.20 -27.50
N ARG A 16 14.45 -14.40 -28.57
CA ARG A 16 13.11 -13.78 -28.72
C ARG A 16 12.09 -14.30 -27.72
N ARG A 17 12.15 -15.60 -27.36
CA ARG A 17 11.26 -16.21 -26.36
C ARG A 17 11.56 -15.70 -24.96
N LEU A 18 12.83 -15.54 -24.60
CA LEU A 18 13.26 -14.94 -23.34
C LEU A 18 12.92 -13.45 -23.28
N TYR A 19 13.08 -12.71 -24.39
CA TYR A 19 12.67 -11.30 -24.48
C TYR A 19 11.15 -11.13 -24.30
N ASN A 20 10.34 -11.95 -24.96
CA ASN A 20 8.89 -11.93 -24.78
C ASN A 20 8.47 -12.29 -23.35
N LEU A 21 9.12 -13.29 -22.75
CA LEU A 21 8.87 -13.65 -21.36
C LEU A 21 9.23 -12.49 -20.41
N TYR A 22 10.37 -11.83 -20.65
CA TYR A 22 10.79 -10.66 -19.90
C TYR A 22 9.80 -9.50 -20.03
N VAL A 23 9.37 -9.16 -21.24
CA VAL A 23 8.37 -8.11 -21.49
C VAL A 23 7.04 -8.45 -20.82
N PHE A 24 6.61 -9.72 -20.87
CA PHE A 24 5.38 -10.16 -20.20
C PHE A 24 5.47 -10.03 -18.68
N VAL A 25 6.59 -10.45 -18.08
CA VAL A 25 6.82 -10.30 -16.63
C VAL A 25 6.85 -8.82 -16.22
N VAL A 26 7.50 -7.96 -17.00
CA VAL A 26 7.51 -6.50 -16.75
C VAL A 26 6.10 -5.91 -16.84
N LEU A 27 5.30 -6.30 -17.84
CA LEU A 27 3.91 -5.86 -17.98
C LEU A 27 3.04 -6.31 -16.79
N LEU A 28 3.26 -7.52 -16.28
CA LEU A 28 2.59 -7.99 -15.08
C LEU A 28 3.01 -7.18 -13.85
N ILE A 29 4.30 -6.92 -13.66
CA ILE A 29 4.79 -6.13 -12.51
C ILE A 29 4.27 -4.69 -12.57
N ILE A 30 4.15 -4.07 -13.75
CA ILE A 30 3.58 -2.72 -13.87
C ILE A 30 2.06 -2.73 -13.66
N GLY A 31 1.36 -3.72 -14.20
CA GLY A 31 -0.09 -3.86 -14.05
C GLY A 31 -0.54 -4.24 -12.64
N TYR A 32 0.29 -4.98 -11.91
CA TYR A 32 0.07 -5.38 -10.51
C TYR A 32 0.85 -4.50 -9.51
N GLY A 33 1.72 -3.60 -9.97
CA GLY A 33 2.67 -2.86 -9.13
C GLY A 33 2.08 -1.70 -8.33
N PHE A 34 0.79 -1.45 -8.49
CA PHE A 34 0.05 -0.44 -7.73
C PHE A 34 -1.05 -1.12 -6.91
N PHE A 35 -0.71 -2.17 -6.18
CA PHE A 35 -1.52 -2.52 -5.02
C PHE A 35 -1.26 -1.48 -3.96
N ASP A 36 -2.31 -0.70 -3.68
CA ASP A 36 -2.41 0.36 -2.69
C ASP A 36 -1.27 0.38 -1.67
N LEU A 37 -0.35 1.34 -1.86
CA LEU A 37 0.39 1.90 -0.74
C LEU A 37 -0.59 2.77 0.06
N ALA A 38 -1.67 2.15 0.57
CA ALA A 38 -2.39 2.67 1.70
C ALA A 38 -1.41 2.56 2.85
N LEU A 39 -0.55 3.58 2.98
CA LEU A 39 0.08 3.91 4.24
C LEU A 39 -1.08 3.93 5.22
N SER A 40 -1.19 2.87 6.03
CA SER A 40 -2.09 2.82 7.17
C SER A 40 -1.55 3.87 8.11
N GLN A 41 -1.92 5.11 7.82
CA GLN A 41 -1.76 6.28 8.63
C GLN A 41 -2.31 5.89 9.98
N ARG A 42 -1.39 5.69 10.92
CA ARG A 42 -1.71 5.16 12.24
C ARG A 42 -1.66 6.31 13.22
N LEU A 43 -2.74 6.45 13.97
CA LEU A 43 -2.77 7.29 15.15
C LEU A 43 -1.75 6.78 16.19
N PRO A 44 -0.95 7.66 16.83
CA PRO A 44 -0.06 7.24 17.89
C PRO A 44 -0.84 6.72 19.11
N ASP A 45 -0.26 5.74 19.83
CA ASP A 45 -0.93 5.05 20.95
C ASP A 45 -1.47 6.01 22.02
N VAL A 46 -0.77 7.13 22.24
CA VAL A 46 -1.16 8.15 23.22
C VAL A 46 -2.47 8.85 22.84
N GLU A 47 -2.70 9.06 21.55
CA GLU A 47 -3.94 9.68 21.07
C GLU A 47 -5.09 8.69 21.10
N VAL A 48 -4.83 7.42 20.78
CA VAL A 48 -5.83 6.34 20.88
C VAL A 48 -6.32 6.20 22.32
N GLU A 49 -5.43 6.25 23.31
CA GLU A 49 -5.80 6.18 24.72
C GLU A 49 -6.65 7.38 25.15
N ALA A 50 -6.20 8.61 24.84
CA ALA A 50 -6.94 9.82 25.16
C ALA A 50 -8.33 9.86 24.51
N LEU A 51 -8.44 9.47 23.24
CA LEU A 51 -9.72 9.35 22.53
C LEU A 51 -10.63 8.31 23.14
N THR A 52 -10.08 7.18 23.59
CA THR A 52 -10.83 6.13 24.27
C THR A 52 -11.43 6.63 25.58
N GLU A 53 -10.70 7.47 26.34
CA GLU A 53 -11.24 8.11 27.54
C GLU A 53 -12.34 9.13 27.24
N ILE A 54 -12.19 9.91 26.17
CA ILE A 54 -13.23 10.85 25.70
C ILE A 54 -14.49 10.08 25.29
N ALA A 55 -14.36 8.99 24.52
CA ALA A 55 -15.48 8.15 24.12
C ALA A 55 -16.24 7.57 25.32
N LYS A 56 -15.52 7.11 26.35
CA LYS A 56 -16.11 6.65 27.62
C LYS A 56 -16.88 7.78 28.31
N THR A 57 -16.29 8.97 28.36
CA THR A 57 -16.91 10.16 28.97
C THR A 57 -18.20 10.57 28.24
N LEU A 58 -18.19 10.50 26.91
CA LEU A 58 -19.34 10.80 26.04
C LEU A 58 -20.34 9.64 25.90
N LYS A 59 -20.10 8.49 26.55
CA LYS A 59 -20.88 7.25 26.42
C LYS A 59 -21.05 6.78 24.96
N LYS A 60 -20.07 7.05 24.11
CA LYS A 60 -20.02 6.60 22.71
C LYS A 60 -19.28 5.28 22.63
N HIS A 61 -19.99 4.19 22.87
CA HIS A 61 -19.41 2.84 22.86
C HIS A 61 -19.11 2.31 21.45
N ASP A 62 -19.65 2.95 20.42
CA ASP A 62 -19.44 2.59 19.01
C ASP A 62 -18.10 3.11 18.45
N TRP A 63 -17.35 3.89 19.23
CA TRP A 63 -16.05 4.44 18.85
C TRP A 63 -14.92 3.50 19.30
N ASP A 64 -14.48 2.61 18.39
CA ASP A 64 -13.35 1.69 18.61
C ASP A 64 -12.10 2.16 17.85
N PHE A 65 -11.33 3.05 18.49
CA PHE A 65 -10.11 3.61 17.93
C PHE A 65 -8.92 2.64 17.88
N ALA A 66 -9.03 1.48 18.56
CA ALA A 66 -8.01 0.43 18.50
C ALA A 66 -8.17 -0.44 17.24
N LYS A 67 -9.41 -0.53 16.73
CA LYS A 67 -9.76 -1.35 15.56
C LYS A 67 -9.92 -0.54 14.27
N SER A 68 -10.43 0.68 14.36
CA SER A 68 -10.61 1.60 13.24
C SER A 68 -9.83 2.89 13.48
N ASP A 69 -8.90 3.21 12.57
CA ASP A 69 -8.20 4.49 12.64
C ASP A 69 -9.17 5.63 12.32
N PRO A 70 -9.38 6.59 13.23
CA PRO A 70 -10.32 7.69 13.04
C PRO A 70 -9.83 8.72 12.01
N CYS A 71 -8.56 8.68 11.61
CA CYS A 71 -8.03 9.48 10.51
C CYS A 71 -8.13 8.77 9.17
N ASN A 72 -8.60 7.52 9.15
CA ASN A 72 -9.02 6.91 7.90
C ASN A 72 -10.30 7.60 7.41
N THR A 73 -10.42 7.79 6.10
CA THR A 73 -11.31 8.73 5.39
C THR A 73 -12.83 8.57 5.64
N THR A 74 -13.24 7.72 6.56
CA THR A 74 -14.62 7.39 6.90
C THR A 74 -15.12 8.02 8.21
N ALA A 75 -14.25 8.63 9.03
CA ALA A 75 -14.70 9.31 10.24
C ALA A 75 -15.12 10.76 9.93
N THR A 76 -16.42 11.03 9.97
CA THR A 76 -16.99 12.35 9.65
C THR A 76 -16.82 13.39 10.76
N ASP A 77 -16.53 12.93 11.98
CA ASP A 77 -16.53 13.74 13.20
C ASP A 77 -15.13 14.03 13.74
N VAL A 78 -14.06 13.72 12.98
CA VAL A 78 -12.68 13.85 13.46
C VAL A 78 -11.83 14.50 12.38
N THR A 79 -11.15 15.59 12.72
CA THR A 79 -10.24 16.28 11.81
C THR A 79 -8.80 15.90 12.14
N CYS A 80 -8.09 15.38 11.15
CA CYS A 80 -6.72 14.92 11.31
C CYS A 80 -5.74 15.69 10.42
N THR A 81 -4.50 15.81 10.89
CA THR A 81 -3.37 16.29 10.10
C THR A 81 -2.27 15.24 10.05
N CYS A 82 -1.87 14.86 8.84
CA CYS A 82 -0.94 13.77 8.58
C CYS A 82 0.32 14.28 7.88
N THR A 83 1.01 15.24 8.50
CA THR A 83 2.21 15.88 7.94
C THR A 83 3.50 15.41 8.62
N PHE A 84 3.40 14.59 9.67
CA PHE A 84 4.54 14.15 10.46
C PHE A 84 5.16 12.86 9.89
N SER A 85 6.49 12.74 10.00
CA SER A 85 7.27 11.58 9.57
C SER A 85 7.00 11.12 8.12
N GLY A 86 6.92 12.06 7.17
CA GLY A 86 6.67 11.75 5.76
C GLY A 86 5.25 11.26 5.48
N ASN A 87 4.26 11.83 6.17
CA ASN A 87 2.82 11.54 6.05
C ASN A 87 2.39 10.16 6.57
N THR A 88 3.22 9.54 7.41
CA THR A 88 2.98 8.20 7.98
C THR A 88 2.36 8.24 9.37
N VAL A 89 2.52 9.36 10.08
CA VAL A 89 1.95 9.61 11.41
C VAL A 89 0.90 10.72 11.29
N CYS A 90 -0.27 10.49 11.86
CA CYS A 90 -1.38 11.42 11.88
C CYS A 90 -1.69 11.86 13.30
N HIS A 91 -2.05 13.13 13.45
CA HIS A 91 -2.48 13.74 14.70
C HIS A 91 -3.91 14.22 14.56
N VAL A 92 -4.74 13.94 15.58
CA VAL A 92 -6.08 14.55 15.67
C VAL A 92 -5.95 16.01 16.10
N THR A 93 -6.47 16.91 15.27
CA THR A 93 -6.44 18.37 15.51
C THR A 93 -7.79 18.95 15.87
N GLY A 94 -8.88 18.19 15.69
CA GLY A 94 -10.24 18.63 16.01
C GLY A 94 -11.23 17.49 15.99
N MET A 95 -12.36 17.71 16.65
CA MET A 95 -13.54 16.83 16.73
C MET A 95 -14.79 17.72 16.72
#